data_AF-A0A1X0NMN4-F1
#
_entry.id   AF-A0A1X0NMN4-F1
#
_cell.length_a   1.000
_cell.length_b   1.000
_cell.length_c   1.000
_cell.angle_alpha   90.00
_cell.angle_beta   90.00
_cell.angle_gamma   90.00
#
_symmetry.space_group_name_H-M   'P 1'
#
loop_
_entity.id
_entity.type
_entity.pdbx_description
1 polymer ?
#
loop_
_entity_poly.entity_id
_entity_poly.type
_entity_poly.pdbx_seq_one_letter_code
_entity_poly.pdbx_strand_id
1 'polypeptide(L)'
;MADSTKSSPSKVTGEVKTAFPIVGIAEGLPYTESEKAMLQSQLDQQCGGDISDVSLWEKSILPLLVSMVTKVLELAASKYGENAENTTNNNNNNDNSNNRNSNNNVTTPANNRGLKVSAPGTAKTPSKMDLFLEENAYIVEQLQLQQWPFFTLPRLVELLANPFTYNCDSEGHLRGEKLQAAIGRCVLVSAPLFTSEGNDYSGWR
;
A
#
# COMPACT_ATOMS: atom_id res chain seq x y z
N MET A 1 46.23 29.16 55.32
CA MET A 1 45.95 27.81 54.77
C MET A 1 44.63 27.88 54.03
N ALA A 2 44.43 27.07 52.99
CA ALA A 2 43.28 27.18 52.11
C ALA A 2 42.02 26.54 52.72
N ASP A 3 40.86 27.14 52.46
CA ASP A 3 39.56 26.48 52.55
C ASP A 3 38.87 26.58 51.17
N SER A 4 38.05 25.60 50.81
CA SER A 4 37.76 25.26 49.42
C SER A 4 36.34 25.62 49.00
N THR A 5 36.22 26.58 48.08
CA THR A 5 34.94 26.92 47.42
C THR A 5 34.45 25.77 46.55
N LYS A 6 33.66 24.87 47.15
CA LYS A 6 33.13 23.67 46.49
C LYS A 6 31.94 24.01 45.59
N SER A 7 32.24 24.48 44.38
CA SER A 7 31.23 24.76 43.35
C SER A 7 30.55 23.48 42.88
N SER A 8 29.22 23.41 43.00
CA SER A 8 28.39 22.32 42.48
C SER A 8 28.03 22.59 41.01
N PRO A 9 28.41 21.73 40.06
CA PRO A 9 27.94 21.88 38.68
C PRO A 9 26.47 21.47 38.59
N SER A 10 25.57 22.43 38.34
CA SER A 10 24.17 22.15 38.04
C SER A 10 24.06 21.26 36.80
N LYS A 11 23.58 20.03 36.99
CA LYS A 11 23.34 19.07 35.90
C LYS A 11 22.24 19.62 34.99
N VAL A 12 22.63 20.14 33.83
CA VAL A 12 21.67 20.60 32.81
C VAL A 12 20.94 19.38 32.27
N THR A 13 19.72 19.16 32.76
CA THR A 13 18.80 18.15 32.25
C THR A 13 18.26 18.60 30.90
N GLY A 14 19.04 18.38 29.85
CA GLY A 14 18.56 18.56 28.48
C GLY A 14 17.44 17.57 28.21
N GLU A 15 16.20 18.06 28.13
CA GLU A 15 15.12 17.29 27.50
C GLU A 15 15.54 17.00 26.05
N VAL A 16 15.92 15.75 25.78
CA VAL A 16 15.92 15.24 24.41
C VAL A 16 14.46 15.09 24.02
N LYS A 17 13.85 16.19 23.57
CA LYS A 17 12.56 16.17 22.88
C LYS A 17 12.76 15.36 21.61
N THR A 18 12.43 14.07 21.69
CA THR A 18 12.28 13.19 20.54
C THR A 18 11.18 13.76 19.66
N ALA A 19 11.59 14.52 18.66
CA ALA A 19 10.71 15.12 17.67
C ALA A 19 10.18 14.03 16.74
N PHE A 20 9.26 13.21 17.24
CA PHE A 20 8.39 12.40 16.40
C PHE A 20 7.68 13.35 15.42
N PRO A 21 7.69 13.08 14.11
CA PRO A 21 6.97 13.92 13.16
C PRO A 21 5.49 13.84 13.48
N ILE A 22 4.85 14.99 13.70
CA ILE A 22 3.39 15.05 13.88
C ILE A 22 2.76 14.74 12.53
N VAL A 23 2.30 13.50 12.35
CA VAL A 23 1.64 13.04 11.12
C VAL A 23 0.22 13.62 11.10
N GLY A 24 0.08 14.83 10.56
CA GLY A 24 -1.22 15.42 10.27
C GLY A 24 -1.89 14.77 9.06
N ILE A 25 -3.22 14.71 9.06
CA ILE A 25 -4.02 14.28 7.91
C ILE A 25 -3.83 15.29 6.77
N ALA A 26 -3.47 14.83 5.58
CA ALA A 26 -3.23 15.69 4.42
C ALA A 26 -4.52 16.34 3.91
N GLU A 27 -4.40 17.60 3.47
CA GLU A 27 -5.50 18.34 2.85
C GLU A 27 -5.91 17.71 1.51
N GLY A 28 -7.18 17.92 1.11
CA GLY A 28 -7.72 17.41 -0.15
C GLY A 28 -8.09 15.92 -0.20
N LEU A 29 -7.79 15.12 0.84
CA LEU A 29 -8.20 13.71 0.89
C LEU A 29 -9.75 13.57 0.94
N PRO A 30 -10.35 12.67 0.14
CA PRO A 30 -11.82 12.52 -0.02
C PRO A 30 -12.50 11.77 1.14
N TYR A 31 -12.03 12.01 2.36
CA TYR A 31 -12.56 11.40 3.58
C TYR A 31 -13.72 12.23 4.16
N THR A 32 -14.75 11.51 4.58
CA THR A 32 -15.84 11.99 5.45
C THR A 32 -15.32 12.40 6.83
N GLU A 33 -16.16 13.07 7.60
CA GLU A 33 -15.84 13.48 8.97
C GLU A 33 -15.61 12.26 9.88
N SER A 34 -16.39 11.19 9.74
CA SER A 34 -16.23 9.94 10.49
C SER A 34 -14.91 9.23 10.19
N GLU A 35 -14.50 9.17 8.92
CA GLU A 35 -13.20 8.63 8.52
C GLU A 35 -12.05 9.46 9.12
N LYS A 36 -12.12 10.80 9.00
CA LYS A 36 -11.12 11.72 9.58
C LYS A 36 -11.03 11.62 11.10
N ALA A 37 -12.16 11.54 11.79
CA ALA A 37 -12.22 11.43 13.24
C ALA A 37 -11.65 10.08 13.74
N MET A 38 -11.95 8.98 13.07
CA MET A 38 -11.36 7.67 13.38
C MET A 38 -9.85 7.68 13.12
N LEU A 39 -9.41 8.22 11.98
CA LEU A 39 -8.01 8.30 11.59
C LEU A 39 -7.19 9.16 12.57
N GLN A 40 -7.72 10.33 12.97
CA GLN A 40 -7.10 11.19 13.98
C GLN A 40 -7.01 10.47 15.34
N SER A 41 -8.07 9.78 15.77
CA SER A 41 -8.07 9.01 17.02
C SER A 41 -7.02 7.90 17.03
N GLN A 42 -6.77 7.23 15.89
CA GLN A 42 -5.71 6.22 15.77
C GLN A 42 -4.30 6.83 15.78
N LEU A 43 -4.10 8.01 15.14
CA LEU A 43 -2.86 8.76 15.18
C LEU A 43 -2.53 9.23 16.62
N ASP A 44 -3.50 9.81 17.31
CA ASP A 44 -3.35 10.34 18.67
C ASP A 44 -3.05 9.23 19.70
N GLN A 45 -3.58 8.02 19.48
CA GLN A 45 -3.35 6.85 20.33
C GLN A 45 -2.05 6.08 20.03
N GLN A 46 -1.32 6.42 18.96
CA GLN A 46 -0.12 5.73 18.47
C GLN A 46 -0.21 4.18 18.53
N CYS A 47 -1.38 3.64 18.19
CA CYS A 47 -1.73 2.22 18.23
C CYS A 47 -1.39 1.49 19.55
N GLY A 48 -1.68 2.11 20.69
CA GLY A 48 -1.70 1.48 22.01
C GLY A 48 -3.11 1.24 22.61
N GLY A 49 -4.18 1.57 21.87
CA GLY A 49 -5.56 1.37 22.34
C GLY A 49 -5.97 -0.10 22.35
N ASP A 50 -6.62 -0.55 23.44
CA ASP A 50 -7.08 -1.94 23.58
C ASP A 50 -8.32 -2.21 22.72
N ILE A 51 -8.10 -2.47 21.43
CA ILE A 51 -9.14 -2.96 20.50
C ILE A 51 -9.29 -4.48 20.70
N SER A 52 -9.66 -4.87 21.91
CA SER A 52 -10.01 -6.25 22.30
C SER A 52 -11.45 -6.61 21.90
N ASP A 53 -12.30 -5.62 21.63
CA ASP A 53 -13.66 -5.82 21.10
C ASP A 53 -13.68 -6.00 19.57
N VAL A 54 -13.77 -7.27 19.14
CA VAL A 54 -13.99 -7.68 17.75
C VAL A 54 -15.23 -7.00 17.13
N SER A 55 -16.31 -6.80 17.89
CA SER A 55 -17.52 -6.16 17.36
C SER A 55 -17.32 -4.70 17.01
N LEU A 56 -16.52 -3.96 17.79
CA LEU A 56 -16.13 -2.58 17.46
C LEU A 56 -15.23 -2.54 16.23
N TRP A 57 -14.29 -3.49 16.12
CA TRP A 57 -13.42 -3.62 14.95
C TRP A 57 -14.23 -3.90 13.68
N GLU A 58 -14.96 -5.00 13.62
CA GLU A 58 -15.70 -5.44 12.42
C GLU A 58 -16.80 -4.47 11.99
N LYS A 59 -17.53 -3.87 12.94
CA LYS A 59 -18.73 -3.05 12.63
C LYS A 59 -18.44 -1.56 12.48
N SER A 60 -17.26 -1.08 12.86
CA SER A 60 -16.99 0.38 12.88
C SER A 60 -15.59 0.76 12.42
N ILE A 61 -14.53 0.09 12.88
CA ILE A 61 -13.16 0.48 12.50
C ILE A 61 -12.81 -0.06 11.11
N LEU A 62 -13.02 -1.36 10.86
CA LEU A 62 -12.68 -2.02 9.61
C LEU A 62 -13.42 -1.43 8.39
N PRO A 63 -14.74 -1.14 8.42
CA PRO A 63 -15.44 -0.55 7.28
C PRO A 63 -14.91 0.85 6.91
N LEU A 64 -14.48 1.64 7.90
CA LEU A 64 -13.86 2.95 7.68
C LEU A 64 -12.44 2.82 7.12
N LEU A 65 -11.64 1.86 7.60
CA LEU A 65 -10.32 1.55 7.03
C LEU A 65 -10.43 1.09 5.57
N VAL A 66 -11.37 0.19 5.26
CA VAL A 66 -11.65 -0.28 3.90
C VAL A 66 -12.05 0.89 3.00
N SER A 67 -12.97 1.76 3.45
CA SER A 67 -13.37 2.96 2.70
C SER A 67 -12.20 3.90 2.40
N MET A 68 -11.35 4.19 3.40
CA MET A 68 -10.17 5.05 3.20
C MET A 68 -9.12 4.40 2.30
N VAL A 69 -8.87 3.09 2.44
CA VAL A 69 -7.93 2.35 1.57
C VAL A 69 -8.40 2.39 0.12
N THR A 70 -9.66 2.07 -0.17
CA THR A 70 -10.23 2.16 -1.52
C THR A 70 -10.00 3.55 -2.12
N LYS A 71 -10.34 4.62 -1.40
CA LYS A 71 -10.18 6.01 -1.87
C LYS A 71 -8.72 6.40 -2.14
N VAL A 72 -7.77 5.92 -1.34
CA VAL A 72 -6.34 6.19 -1.54
C VAL A 72 -5.77 5.37 -2.70
N LEU A 73 -6.29 4.16 -2.93
CA LEU A 73 -5.94 3.32 -4.08
C LEU A 73 -6.58 3.82 -5.39
N GLU A 74 -7.76 4.45 -5.34
CA GLU A 74 -8.37 5.21 -6.44
C GLU A 74 -7.51 6.43 -6.80
N LEU A 75 -7.11 7.24 -5.81
CA LEU A 75 -6.18 8.36 -5.99
C LEU A 75 -4.83 7.89 -6.58
N ALA A 76 -4.31 6.74 -6.13
CA ALA A 76 -3.11 6.12 -6.68
C ALA A 76 -3.29 5.73 -8.15
N ALA A 77 -4.45 5.16 -8.52
CA ALA A 77 -4.78 4.75 -9.87
C ALA A 77 -4.93 5.96 -10.82
N SER A 78 -5.60 7.04 -10.39
CA SER A 78 -5.69 8.28 -11.17
C SER A 78 -4.30 8.85 -11.48
N LYS A 79 -3.41 8.91 -10.49
CA LYS A 79 -2.02 9.37 -10.68
C LYS A 79 -1.13 8.35 -11.38
N TYR A 80 -1.54 7.09 -11.51
CA TYR A 80 -0.87 6.14 -12.39
C TYR A 80 -1.22 6.38 -13.86
N GLY A 81 -2.50 6.58 -14.17
CA GLY A 81 -2.98 6.87 -15.53
C GLY A 81 -2.33 8.11 -16.15
N GLU A 82 -2.31 9.23 -15.42
CA GLU A 82 -1.68 10.49 -15.86
C GLU A 82 -0.20 10.31 -16.30
N ASN A 83 0.55 9.46 -15.60
CA ASN A 83 1.95 9.19 -15.91
C ASN A 83 2.13 8.21 -17.09
N ALA A 84 1.24 7.24 -17.24
CA ALA A 84 1.25 6.29 -18.36
C ALA A 84 0.91 6.95 -19.71
N GLU A 85 -0.07 7.86 -19.73
CA GLU A 85 -0.46 8.60 -20.93
C GLU A 85 0.66 9.56 -21.40
N ASN A 86 1.25 10.32 -20.48
CA ASN A 86 2.38 11.20 -20.76
C ASN A 86 3.61 10.46 -21.32
N THR A 87 3.84 9.22 -20.88
CA THR A 87 4.92 8.36 -21.41
C THR A 87 4.65 7.89 -22.85
N THR A 88 3.38 7.79 -23.26
CA THR A 88 2.98 7.17 -24.54
C THR A 88 3.10 8.11 -25.74
N ASN A 89 2.92 9.42 -25.55
CA ASN A 89 2.87 10.39 -26.66
C ASN A 89 4.24 10.76 -27.29
N ASN A 90 5.38 10.33 -26.73
CA ASN A 90 6.71 10.76 -27.18
C ASN A 90 7.41 9.84 -28.20
N ASN A 91 6.85 8.68 -28.54
CA ASN A 91 7.49 7.68 -29.42
C ASN A 91 7.15 7.82 -30.93
N ASN A 92 7.02 9.05 -31.42
CA ASN A 92 6.82 9.35 -32.84
C ASN A 92 8.08 9.97 -33.49
N ASN A 93 9.17 9.20 -33.59
CA ASN A 93 10.22 9.40 -34.62
C ASN A 93 11.26 8.27 -34.67
N ASN A 94 11.61 7.84 -35.88
CA ASN A 94 12.58 6.79 -36.26
C ASN A 94 12.34 5.38 -35.65
N ASP A 95 12.57 4.29 -36.39
CA ASP A 95 13.43 4.14 -37.57
C ASP A 95 12.73 3.41 -38.74
N ASN A 96 13.22 3.62 -39.97
CA ASN A 96 12.69 3.08 -41.21
C ASN A 96 13.83 2.67 -42.17
N SER A 97 14.38 1.46 -41.99
CA SER A 97 15.31 0.88 -42.99
C SER A 97 15.38 -0.65 -43.00
N ASN A 98 14.87 -1.23 -44.09
CA ASN A 98 15.44 -2.35 -44.84
C ASN A 98 15.97 -3.60 -44.12
N ASN A 99 15.11 -4.62 -44.05
CA ASN A 99 15.29 -5.90 -44.77
C ASN A 99 16.73 -6.28 -45.24
N ARG A 100 17.34 -7.32 -44.65
CA ARG A 100 18.34 -8.16 -45.32
C ARG A 100 18.50 -9.60 -44.78
N ASN A 101 17.61 -10.46 -45.27
CA ASN A 101 17.76 -11.89 -45.61
C ASN A 101 19.09 -12.66 -45.28
N SER A 102 18.97 -13.74 -44.48
CA SER A 102 19.73 -15.03 -44.57
C SER A 102 19.04 -16.06 -43.64
N ASN A 103 18.61 -17.26 -44.09
CA ASN A 103 19.39 -18.45 -44.48
C ASN A 103 20.21 -19.04 -43.32
N ASN A 104 20.07 -20.30 -42.87
CA ASN A 104 19.15 -21.44 -43.17
C ASN A 104 18.80 -22.13 -41.80
N ASN A 105 18.15 -23.29 -41.62
CA ASN A 105 17.64 -24.43 -42.42
C ASN A 105 16.56 -25.16 -41.53
N VAL A 106 15.83 -26.26 -41.83
CA VAL A 106 15.76 -27.26 -42.92
C VAL A 106 14.34 -27.91 -42.95
N THR A 107 14.12 -28.91 -43.82
CA THR A 107 12.90 -29.74 -43.99
C THR A 107 12.51 -30.60 -42.76
N THR A 108 11.25 -31.00 -42.52
CA THR A 108 10.39 -31.83 -43.42
C THR A 108 8.87 -31.55 -43.36
N PRO A 109 8.08 -31.97 -44.38
CA PRO A 109 6.67 -31.62 -44.52
C PRO A 109 5.69 -32.66 -43.93
N ALA A 110 4.60 -32.18 -43.34
CA ALA A 110 3.42 -32.98 -42.99
C ALA A 110 2.17 -32.43 -43.69
N ASN A 111 1.64 -33.18 -44.66
CA ASN A 111 0.46 -32.80 -45.42
C ASN A 111 -0.82 -33.10 -44.64
N ASN A 112 -1.52 -32.07 -44.14
CA ASN A 112 -2.85 -32.22 -43.56
C ASN A 112 -3.81 -31.14 -44.09
N ARG A 113 -4.73 -31.56 -44.97
CA ARG A 113 -5.88 -30.75 -45.38
C ARG A 113 -6.91 -30.68 -44.25
N GLY A 114 -7.51 -29.51 -44.07
CA GLY A 114 -8.92 -29.45 -43.73
C GLY A 114 -9.31 -29.57 -42.25
N LEU A 115 -8.75 -28.71 -41.39
CA LEU A 115 -9.50 -28.19 -40.25
C LEU A 115 -9.26 -26.68 -40.12
N LYS A 116 -10.30 -25.88 -40.35
CA LYS A 116 -10.37 -24.52 -39.78
C LYS A 116 -10.59 -24.68 -38.28
N VAL A 117 -9.51 -24.91 -37.54
CA VAL A 117 -9.50 -24.61 -36.11
C VAL A 117 -9.60 -23.09 -36.03
N SER A 118 -10.79 -22.58 -35.69
CA SER A 118 -10.93 -21.19 -35.27
C SER A 118 -9.95 -20.98 -34.12
N ALA A 119 -8.94 -20.12 -34.31
CA ALA A 119 -7.99 -19.83 -33.25
C ALA A 119 -8.78 -19.39 -32.01
N PRO A 120 -8.50 -19.95 -30.81
CA PRO A 120 -9.10 -19.44 -29.59
C PRO A 120 -8.77 -17.95 -29.53
N GLY A 121 -9.81 -17.11 -29.45
CA GLY A 121 -9.69 -15.67 -29.66
C GLY A 121 -8.55 -15.11 -28.81
N THR A 122 -7.61 -14.41 -29.46
CA THR A 122 -6.37 -13.94 -28.83
C THR A 122 -6.69 -13.22 -27.54
N ALA A 123 -6.43 -13.87 -26.40
CA ALA A 123 -6.70 -13.30 -25.09
C ALA A 123 -5.95 -11.97 -25.01
N LYS A 124 -6.69 -10.87 -24.89
CA LYS A 124 -6.11 -9.53 -24.86
C LYS A 124 -5.25 -9.46 -23.60
N THR A 125 -3.92 -9.39 -23.78
CA THR A 125 -2.99 -9.22 -22.66
C THR A 125 -3.47 -8.05 -21.79
N PRO A 126 -3.65 -8.22 -20.48
CA PRO A 126 -4.08 -7.13 -19.62
C PRO A 126 -3.08 -5.99 -19.70
N SER A 127 -3.58 -4.75 -19.75
CA SER A 127 -2.72 -3.57 -19.67
C SER A 127 -2.14 -3.43 -18.26
N LYS A 128 -1.10 -2.61 -18.11
CA LYS A 128 -0.57 -2.27 -16.79
C LYS A 128 -1.62 -1.66 -15.87
N MET A 129 -2.59 -0.92 -16.43
CA MET A 129 -3.69 -0.33 -15.67
C MET A 129 -4.70 -1.40 -15.21
N ASP A 130 -5.00 -2.39 -16.05
CA ASP A 130 -5.88 -3.51 -15.67
C ASP A 130 -5.27 -4.28 -14.49
N LEU A 131 -3.97 -4.61 -14.56
CA LEU A 131 -3.22 -5.26 -13.47
C LEU A 131 -3.13 -4.39 -12.20
N PHE A 132 -3.00 -3.07 -12.35
CA PHE A 132 -3.02 -2.14 -11.22
C PHE A 132 -4.38 -2.14 -10.51
N LEU A 133 -5.48 -2.19 -11.26
CA LEU A 133 -6.83 -2.24 -10.71
C LEU A 133 -7.18 -3.61 -10.10
N GLU A 134 -6.62 -4.69 -10.65
CA GLU A 134 -6.69 -6.05 -10.09
C GLU A 134 -5.99 -6.13 -8.72
N GLU A 135 -4.76 -5.63 -8.61
CA GLU A 135 -4.02 -5.53 -7.34
C GLU A 135 -4.74 -4.61 -6.32
N ASN A 136 -5.34 -3.50 -6.76
CA ASN A 136 -6.18 -2.65 -5.90
C ASN A 136 -7.36 -3.43 -5.30
N ALA A 137 -8.09 -4.19 -6.13
CA ALA A 137 -9.22 -4.99 -5.69
C ALA A 137 -8.80 -6.10 -4.72
N TYR A 138 -7.68 -6.78 -5.02
CA TYR A 138 -7.10 -7.80 -4.14
C TYR A 138 -6.69 -7.25 -2.78
N ILE A 139 -6.01 -6.09 -2.72
CA ILE A 139 -5.66 -5.43 -1.45
C ILE A 139 -6.92 -5.08 -0.63
N VAL A 140 -8.00 -4.63 -1.27
CA VAL A 140 -9.27 -4.31 -0.59
C VAL A 140 -9.95 -5.57 -0.06
N GLU A 141 -9.97 -6.67 -0.83
CA GLU A 141 -10.50 -7.97 -0.39
C GLU A 141 -9.71 -8.53 0.81
N GLN A 142 -8.38 -8.54 0.74
CA GLN A 142 -7.53 -9.05 1.83
C GLN A 142 -7.59 -8.18 3.09
N LEU A 143 -7.98 -6.91 2.98
CA LEU A 143 -8.31 -6.08 4.15
C LEU A 143 -9.68 -6.44 4.73
N GLN A 144 -10.70 -6.68 3.91
CA GLN A 144 -12.04 -7.07 4.38
C GLN A 144 -12.06 -8.40 5.15
N LEU A 145 -11.08 -9.28 4.91
CA LEU A 145 -10.91 -10.56 5.62
C LEU A 145 -10.25 -10.43 7.01
N GLN A 146 -9.79 -9.23 7.41
CA GLN A 146 -9.09 -9.01 8.68
C GLN A 146 -10.06 -8.97 9.87
N GLN A 147 -10.32 -10.10 10.50
CA GLN A 147 -11.17 -10.20 11.71
C GLN A 147 -10.63 -9.45 12.93
N TRP A 148 -9.35 -9.08 12.94
CA TRP A 148 -8.67 -8.44 14.06
C TRP A 148 -7.74 -7.30 13.60
N PRO A 149 -7.40 -6.35 14.49
CA PRO A 149 -6.27 -5.47 14.31
C PRO A 149 -4.97 -6.24 14.04
N PHE A 150 -4.17 -5.74 13.10
CA PHE A 150 -2.92 -6.34 12.64
C PHE A 150 -1.71 -5.43 12.93
N PHE A 151 -0.51 -5.99 13.09
CA PHE A 151 0.65 -5.22 13.60
C PHE A 151 1.12 -4.08 12.69
N THR A 152 0.80 -4.15 11.40
CA THR A 152 1.06 -3.12 10.38
C THR A 152 0.03 -1.99 10.37
N LEU A 153 -1.04 -2.06 11.18
CA LEU A 153 -2.09 -1.04 11.27
C LEU A 153 -1.58 0.39 11.55
N PRO A 154 -0.66 0.66 12.50
CA PRO A 154 -0.09 2.00 12.67
C PRO A 154 0.54 2.55 11.38
N ARG A 155 1.26 1.71 10.62
CA ARG A 155 1.86 2.15 9.36
C ARG A 155 0.83 2.34 8.25
N LEU A 156 -0.27 1.58 8.25
CA LEU A 156 -1.41 1.84 7.37
C LEU A 156 -2.08 3.17 7.70
N VAL A 157 -2.31 3.46 8.99
CA VAL A 157 -2.88 4.72 9.49
C VAL A 157 -2.00 5.92 9.08
N GLU A 158 -0.67 5.84 9.20
CA GLU A 158 0.25 6.87 8.70
C GLU A 158 0.13 7.10 7.18
N LEU A 159 0.04 6.02 6.39
CA LEU A 159 -0.10 6.08 4.93
C LEU A 159 -1.46 6.65 4.49
N LEU A 160 -2.53 6.36 5.24
CA LEU A 160 -3.86 6.93 5.00
C LEU A 160 -3.94 8.38 5.46
N ALA A 161 -3.23 8.76 6.52
CA ALA A 161 -3.17 10.14 7.00
C ALA A 161 -2.46 11.04 6.00
N ASN A 162 -1.27 10.68 5.55
CA ASN A 162 -0.54 11.47 4.56
C ASN A 162 0.16 10.57 3.52
N PRO A 163 -0.55 10.17 2.44
CA PRO A 163 -0.01 9.28 1.42
C PRO A 163 1.16 9.90 0.64
N PHE A 164 1.28 11.22 0.62
CA PHE A 164 2.32 11.95 -0.11
C PHE A 164 3.71 11.82 0.56
N THR A 165 3.77 11.94 1.90
CA THR A 165 5.00 12.03 2.73
C THR A 165 6.19 11.19 2.24
N TYR A 166 5.93 9.93 1.90
CA TYR A 166 6.96 8.97 1.50
C TYR A 166 6.77 8.43 0.08
N ASN A 167 5.69 8.77 -0.63
CA ASN A 167 5.33 8.16 -1.90
C ASN A 167 5.35 9.12 -3.10
N CYS A 168 5.70 10.39 -2.90
CA CYS A 168 6.00 11.29 -4.02
C CYS A 168 7.35 10.99 -4.70
N ASP A 169 7.56 11.63 -5.83
CA ASP A 169 8.87 11.86 -6.47
C ASP A 169 9.53 13.17 -5.97
N SER A 170 10.55 13.66 -6.70
CA SER A 170 11.27 14.90 -6.41
C SER A 170 10.52 16.18 -6.78
N GLU A 171 9.43 16.08 -7.55
CA GLU A 171 8.59 17.22 -7.96
C GLU A 171 7.33 17.34 -7.07
N GLY A 172 7.07 16.31 -6.25
CA GLY A 172 5.91 16.24 -5.36
C GLY A 172 4.75 15.42 -5.96
N HIS A 173 4.91 14.85 -7.15
CA HIS A 173 3.85 14.04 -7.78
C HIS A 173 3.75 12.66 -7.12
N LEU A 174 2.51 12.24 -6.84
CA LEU A 174 2.24 10.99 -6.13
C LEU A 174 2.49 9.76 -7.03
N ARG A 175 3.40 8.88 -6.62
CA ARG A 175 3.76 7.69 -7.39
C ARG A 175 2.81 6.53 -7.06
N GLY A 176 1.78 6.35 -7.88
CA GLY A 176 0.72 5.34 -7.69
C GLY A 176 1.22 3.95 -7.29
N GLU A 177 2.11 3.35 -8.09
CA GLU A 177 2.69 2.01 -7.82
C GLU A 177 3.39 1.92 -6.45
N LYS A 178 4.07 3.00 -6.02
CA LYS A 178 4.81 3.04 -4.76
C LYS A 178 3.87 3.10 -3.57
N LEU A 179 2.79 3.87 -3.68
CA LEU A 179 1.73 3.97 -2.66
C LEU A 179 0.94 2.66 -2.56
N GLN A 180 0.50 2.11 -3.70
CA GLN A 180 -0.16 0.80 -3.77
C GLN A 180 0.69 -0.28 -3.09
N ALA A 181 1.97 -0.40 -3.48
CA ALA A 181 2.88 -1.37 -2.87
C ALA A 181 3.19 -1.06 -1.39
N ALA A 182 3.02 0.18 -0.90
CA ALA A 182 3.16 0.51 0.52
C ALA A 182 1.93 0.04 1.32
N ILE A 183 0.72 0.27 0.80
CA ILE A 183 -0.56 -0.17 1.39
C ILE A 183 -0.65 -1.71 1.34
N GLY A 184 -0.36 -2.33 0.19
CA GLY A 184 -0.34 -3.78 0.01
C GLY A 184 0.63 -4.47 0.97
N ARG A 185 1.82 -3.90 1.24
CA ARG A 185 2.70 -4.44 2.30
C ARG A 185 2.13 -4.30 3.72
N CYS A 186 1.25 -3.35 3.98
CA CYS A 186 0.58 -3.25 5.28
C CYS A 186 -0.59 -4.24 5.41
N VAL A 187 -1.31 -4.52 4.32
CA VAL A 187 -2.46 -5.44 4.34
C VAL A 187 -2.05 -6.90 4.14
N LEU A 188 -1.18 -7.21 3.20
CA LEU A 188 -0.81 -8.59 2.81
C LEU A 188 0.25 -9.21 3.73
N VAL A 189 0.97 -8.40 4.50
CA VAL A 189 1.92 -8.86 5.54
C VAL A 189 1.30 -8.70 6.93
N SER A 190 -0.03 -8.85 7.03
CA SER A 190 -0.78 -8.85 8.28
C SER A 190 -0.61 -10.17 9.03
N ALA A 191 -0.06 -10.13 10.24
CA ALA A 191 -0.35 -11.11 11.27
C ALA A 191 -1.35 -10.49 12.27
N PRO A 192 -2.36 -11.24 12.77
CA PRO A 192 -3.26 -10.74 13.80
C PRO A 192 -2.45 -10.43 15.06
N LEU A 193 -2.76 -9.30 15.73
CA LEU A 193 -2.10 -8.94 16.99
C LEU A 193 -2.43 -9.90 18.14
N PHE A 194 -3.52 -10.65 18.03
CA PHE A 194 -3.95 -11.67 18.99
C PHE A 194 -4.17 -13.01 18.29
N THR A 195 -3.26 -13.96 18.50
CA THR A 195 -3.58 -15.38 18.35
C THR A 195 -4.32 -15.85 19.60
N SER A 196 -5.39 -16.64 19.45
CA SER A 196 -6.23 -17.10 20.55
C SER A 196 -5.56 -18.21 21.37
N GLU A 197 -4.47 -17.90 22.09
CA GLU A 197 -3.88 -18.77 23.12
C GLU A 197 -4.77 -18.78 24.38
N GLY A 198 -5.91 -19.45 24.26
CA GLY A 198 -7.00 -19.39 25.25
C GLY A 198 -8.07 -20.47 25.04
N ASN A 199 -7.66 -21.69 24.70
CA ASN A 199 -8.54 -22.85 24.72
C ASN A 199 -7.88 -23.96 25.55
N ASP A 200 -8.31 -24.10 26.80
CA ASP A 200 -7.66 -24.95 27.80
C ASP A 200 -7.73 -26.44 27.43
N TYR A 201 -6.56 -27.07 27.31
CA TYR A 201 -6.43 -28.53 27.22
C TYR A 201 -6.66 -29.24 28.58
N SER A 202 -7.59 -28.74 29.40
CA SER A 202 -8.00 -29.34 30.67
C SER A 202 -9.00 -30.50 30.45
N GLY A 203 -8.60 -31.51 29.67
CA GLY A 203 -9.52 -32.50 29.10
C GLY A 203 -9.04 -33.96 29.03
N TRP A 204 -7.95 -34.33 29.70
CA TRP A 204 -7.45 -35.72 29.74
C TRP A 204 -6.97 -36.15 31.14
N ARG A 205 -7.91 -36.58 31.99
CA ARG A 205 -7.70 -37.44 33.16
C ARG A 205 -8.95 -38.30 33.41
#